data_AF-A0A4P5QIY3-F1
#
_entry.id   AF-A0A4P5QIY3-F1
#
_cell.length_a   1.000
_cell.length_b   1.000
_cell.length_c   1.000
_cell.angle_alpha   90.00
_cell.angle_beta   90.00
_cell.angle_gamma   90.00
#
_symmetry.space_group_name_H-M   'P 1'
#
loop_
_entity.id
_entity.type
_entity.pdbx_description
1 polymer ?
#
loop_
_entity_poly.entity_id
_entity_poly.type
_entity_poly.pdbx_seq_one_letter_code
_entity_poly.pdbx_strand_id
1 'polypeptide(L)'
;MSPARAGTVPLAFAAPSANPPRENMETLGSLLDKLSIENIRLSKLAERGDAELLEPVRLKLENLKSEINGHLSLAIAGEIPIEEPKLKFYKGERPAGDVFTAISDAISRLFEANITLWNLEDRRRDRSLPDAERLAICDDVATWNRVRNDAMDAVNRMLKDMITGKASP
;
A
#
# COMPACT_ATOMS: atom_id res chain seq x y z
N MET A 1 -63.12 27.45 -17.43
CA MET A 1 -62.33 26.22 -17.20
C MET A 1 -60.89 26.53 -17.63
N SER A 2 -60.18 27.26 -16.77
CA SER A 2 -58.93 26.86 -16.08
C SER A 2 -57.72 26.65 -16.98
N PRO A 3 -56.75 27.59 -16.98
CA PRO A 3 -55.45 27.43 -17.63
C PRO A 3 -54.51 26.54 -16.80
N ALA A 4 -53.67 25.77 -17.50
CA ALA A 4 -52.67 24.89 -16.92
C ALA A 4 -51.59 25.70 -16.16
N ARG A 5 -51.40 25.38 -14.87
CA ARG A 5 -50.35 25.93 -14.02
C ARG A 5 -48.98 25.41 -14.47
N ALA A 6 -48.10 26.32 -14.86
CA ALA A 6 -46.67 26.08 -14.91
C ALA A 6 -46.16 25.86 -13.47
N GLY A 7 -45.94 24.60 -13.11
CA GLY A 7 -45.31 24.21 -11.85
C GLY A 7 -43.80 24.29 -11.98
N THR A 8 -43.21 25.24 -11.29
CA THR A 8 -41.77 25.39 -11.08
C THR A 8 -41.20 24.10 -10.47
N VAL A 9 -40.35 23.39 -11.22
CA VAL A 9 -39.53 22.31 -10.67
C VAL A 9 -38.46 22.96 -9.80
N PRO A 10 -38.33 22.65 -8.50
CA PRO A 10 -37.24 23.18 -7.71
C PRO A 10 -35.94 22.56 -8.23
N LEU A 11 -34.97 23.40 -8.60
CA LEU A 11 -33.57 22.98 -8.72
C LEU A 11 -33.16 22.45 -7.35
N ALA A 12 -33.12 21.14 -7.20
CA ALA A 12 -32.40 20.50 -6.10
C ALA A 12 -30.93 20.86 -6.28
N PHE A 13 -30.46 21.82 -5.48
CA PHE A 13 -29.04 22.00 -5.21
C PHE A 13 -28.53 20.67 -4.67
N ALA A 14 -27.84 19.91 -5.51
CA ALA A 14 -27.05 18.79 -5.03
C ALA A 14 -26.04 19.37 -4.04
N ALA A 15 -26.22 19.06 -2.76
CA ALA A 15 -25.20 19.33 -1.76
C ALA A 15 -23.88 18.75 -2.27
N PRO A 16 -22.74 19.45 -2.13
CA PRO A 16 -21.46 18.82 -2.39
C PRO A 16 -21.39 17.58 -1.50
N SER A 17 -21.30 16.41 -2.13
CA SER A 17 -20.93 15.18 -1.46
C SER A 17 -19.52 15.42 -0.93
N ALA A 18 -19.45 15.98 0.28
CA ALA A 18 -18.31 15.85 1.14
C ALA A 18 -18.28 14.38 1.58
N ASN A 19 -17.91 13.51 0.65
CA ASN A 19 -17.20 12.32 1.07
C ASN A 19 -15.98 12.87 1.81
N PRO A 20 -15.83 12.63 3.13
CA PRO A 20 -14.55 12.89 3.76
C PRO A 20 -13.49 12.18 2.93
N PRO A 21 -12.28 12.76 2.77
CA PRO A 21 -11.19 12.00 2.19
C PRO A 21 -11.19 10.67 2.93
N ARG A 22 -11.18 9.56 2.18
CA ARG A 22 -10.92 8.26 2.81
C ARG A 22 -9.61 8.49 3.53
N GLU A 23 -9.64 8.58 4.85
CA GLU A 23 -8.44 8.39 5.66
C GLU A 23 -8.10 6.92 5.40
N ASN A 24 -7.33 6.67 4.35
CA ASN A 24 -6.50 5.49 4.29
C ASN A 24 -5.56 5.66 5.47
N MET A 25 -5.99 5.18 6.65
CA MET A 25 -5.19 5.19 7.85
C MET A 25 -3.92 4.42 7.54
N GLU A 26 -2.82 5.16 7.52
CA GLU A 26 -1.51 4.61 7.25
C GLU A 26 -1.08 3.75 8.44
N THR A 27 -0.42 2.64 8.17
CA THR A 27 0.31 1.87 9.18
C THR A 27 1.80 1.97 8.86
N LEU A 28 2.68 1.66 9.82
CA LEU A 28 4.12 1.64 9.54
C LEU A 28 4.48 0.70 8.38
N GLY A 29 3.80 -0.45 8.30
CA GLY A 29 3.92 -1.39 7.18
C GLY A 29 3.55 -0.77 5.83
N SER A 30 2.44 0.00 5.75
CA SER A 30 2.05 0.67 4.49
C SER A 30 2.97 1.82 4.12
N LEU A 31 3.52 2.54 5.09
CA LEU A 31 4.50 3.59 4.84
C LEU A 31 5.83 3.02 4.34
N LEU A 32 6.30 1.90 4.92
CA LEU A 32 7.47 1.18 4.42
C LEU A 32 7.23 0.58 3.04
N ASP A 33 6.03 0.10 2.74
CA ASP A 33 5.63 -0.35 1.41
C ASP A 33 5.81 0.76 0.38
N LYS A 34 5.23 1.94 0.63
CA LYS A 34 5.40 3.13 -0.22
C LYS A 34 6.87 3.52 -0.38
N LEU A 35 7.62 3.58 0.73
CA LEU A 35 9.03 3.92 0.72
C LEU A 35 9.83 2.94 -0.17
N SER A 36 9.54 1.65 -0.08
CA SER A 36 10.22 0.64 -0.90
C SER A 36 9.89 0.78 -2.40
N ILE A 37 8.63 1.06 -2.75
CA ILE A 37 8.21 1.29 -4.14
C ILE A 37 8.88 2.54 -4.72
N GLU A 38 8.96 3.64 -3.95
CA GLU A 38 9.64 4.85 -4.41
C GLU A 38 11.15 4.64 -4.55
N ASN A 39 11.78 3.80 -3.71
CA ASN A 39 13.20 3.43 -3.89
C ASN A 39 13.42 2.62 -5.17
N ILE A 40 12.56 1.65 -5.47
CA ILE A 40 12.61 0.89 -6.73
C ILE A 40 12.46 1.85 -7.90
N ARG A 41 11.49 2.78 -7.83
CA ARG A 41 11.29 3.80 -8.86
C ARG A 41 12.54 4.64 -9.08
N LEU A 42 13.18 5.12 -8.00
CA LEU A 42 14.42 5.88 -8.10
C LEU A 42 15.52 5.09 -8.82
N SER A 43 15.73 3.81 -8.46
CA SER A 43 16.69 2.93 -9.13
C SER A 43 16.38 2.79 -10.62
N LYS A 44 15.12 2.52 -10.97
CA LYS A 44 14.70 2.31 -12.36
C LYS A 44 14.82 3.56 -13.23
N LEU A 45 14.53 4.75 -12.68
CA LEU A 45 14.73 6.02 -13.36
C LEU A 45 16.23 6.30 -13.57
N ALA A 46 17.07 6.00 -12.57
CA ALA A 46 18.51 6.16 -12.68
C ALA A 46 19.11 5.23 -13.75
N GLU A 47 18.67 3.97 -13.79
CA GLU A 47 19.04 2.98 -14.81
C GLU A 47 18.65 3.44 -16.23
N ARG A 48 17.51 4.12 -16.39
CA ARG A 48 17.03 4.65 -17.68
C ARG A 48 17.66 5.97 -18.09
N GLY A 49 18.34 6.66 -17.17
CA GLY A 49 18.91 7.99 -17.42
C GLY A 49 17.92 9.14 -17.35
N ASP A 50 16.76 8.95 -16.70
CA ASP A 50 15.69 9.94 -16.58
C ASP A 50 16.00 10.98 -15.48
N ALA A 51 17.08 11.73 -15.64
CA ALA A 51 17.66 12.60 -14.61
C ALA A 51 16.68 13.65 -14.04
N GLU A 52 15.79 14.20 -14.89
CA GLU A 52 14.79 15.21 -14.51
C GLU A 52 13.76 14.69 -13.50
N LEU A 53 13.53 13.37 -13.46
CA LEU A 53 12.58 12.73 -12.56
C LEU A 53 13.21 12.26 -11.25
N LEU A 54 14.54 12.28 -11.12
CA LEU A 54 15.24 11.79 -9.93
C LEU A 54 14.99 12.68 -8.71
N GLU A 55 15.12 14.00 -8.85
CA GLU A 55 14.94 14.94 -7.74
C GLU A 55 13.52 14.92 -7.16
N PRO A 56 12.44 14.93 -7.96
CA PRO A 56 11.09 14.76 -7.43
C PRO A 56 10.89 13.46 -6.63
N VAL A 57 11.52 12.36 -7.04
CA VAL A 57 11.42 11.08 -6.32
C VAL A 57 12.26 11.10 -5.04
N ARG A 58 13.45 11.71 -5.05
CA ARG A 58 14.27 11.92 -3.85
C ARG A 58 13.53 12.73 -2.79
N LEU A 59 12.86 13.82 -3.20
CA LEU A 59 12.05 14.61 -2.28
C LEU A 59 10.90 13.80 -1.68
N LYS A 60 10.22 12.98 -2.49
CA LYS A 60 9.18 12.06 -1.98
C LYS A 60 9.73 11.06 -0.97
N LEU A 61 10.92 10.51 -1.19
CA LEU A 61 11.57 9.60 -0.26
C LEU A 61 11.89 10.28 1.08
N GLU A 62 12.42 11.51 1.06
CA GLU A 62 12.66 12.26 2.30
C GLU A 62 11.36 12.59 3.05
N ASN A 63 10.30 12.96 2.33
CA ASN A 63 8.99 13.19 2.93
C ASN A 63 8.43 11.92 3.57
N LEU A 64 8.54 10.77 2.90
CA LEU A 64 8.11 9.47 3.44
C LEU A 64 8.92 9.07 4.68
N LYS A 65 10.24 9.31 4.71
CA LYS A 65 11.05 9.08 5.91
C LYS A 65 10.58 9.95 7.08
N SER A 66 10.29 11.23 6.82
CA SER A 66 9.76 12.15 7.82
C SER A 66 8.39 11.67 8.35
N GLU A 67 7.51 11.24 7.45
CA GLU A 67 6.19 10.69 7.79
C GLU A 67 6.31 9.42 8.64
N ILE A 68 7.21 8.49 8.27
CA ILE A 68 7.51 7.28 9.05
C ILE A 68 7.99 7.64 10.46
N ASN A 69 8.91 8.61 10.59
CA ASN A 69 9.43 9.03 11.89
C ASN A 69 8.33 9.66 12.76
N GLY A 70 7.49 10.50 12.17
CA GLY A 70 6.34 11.09 12.87
C GLY A 70 5.35 10.03 13.33
N HIS A 71 5.00 9.10 12.43
CA HIS A 71 4.08 8.01 12.73
C HIS A 71 4.63 7.10 13.83
N LEU A 72 5.92 6.74 13.77
CA LEU A 72 6.57 5.94 14.81
C LEU A 72 6.57 6.65 16.18
N SER A 73 6.82 7.97 16.20
CA SER A 73 6.80 8.76 17.43
C SER A 73 5.41 8.76 18.09
N LEU A 74 4.36 9.00 17.30
CA LEU A 74 2.97 8.96 17.78
C LEU A 74 2.59 7.56 18.28
N ALA A 75 3.05 6.52 17.58
CA ALA A 75 2.76 5.14 17.95
C ALA A 75 3.45 4.73 19.27
N ILE A 76 4.70 5.15 19.47
CA ILE A 76 5.43 4.95 20.74
C ILE A 76 4.76 5.71 21.89
N ALA A 77 4.25 6.92 21.63
CA ALA A 77 3.49 7.70 22.61
C ALA A 77 2.10 7.09 22.92
N GLY A 78 1.67 6.09 22.16
CA GLY A 78 0.34 5.47 22.29
C GLY A 78 -0.80 6.35 21.78
N GLU A 79 -0.49 7.39 21.01
CA GLU A 79 -1.48 8.33 20.45
C GLU A 79 -2.21 7.74 19.23
N ILE A 80 -1.58 6.77 18.56
CA ILE A 80 -2.16 6.06 17.42
C ILE A 80 -1.97 4.54 17.55
N PRO A 81 -2.89 3.72 16.99
CA PRO A 81 -2.73 2.27 16.96
C PRO A 81 -1.63 1.83 15.97
N ILE A 82 -0.81 0.85 16.37
CA ILE A 82 0.26 0.28 15.53
C ILE A 82 -0.29 -0.75 14.52
N GLU A 83 -1.41 -1.40 14.87
CA GLU A 83 -2.03 -2.45 14.07
C GLU A 83 -3.53 -2.17 13.95
N GLU A 84 -4.05 -2.37 12.74
CA GLU A 84 -5.49 -2.31 12.48
C GLU A 84 -6.14 -3.69 12.53
N PRO A 85 -7.38 -3.80 13.02
CA PRO A 85 -8.13 -5.03 12.92
C PRO A 85 -8.43 -5.36 11.46
N LYS A 86 -8.04 -6.56 11.01
CA LYS A 86 -8.35 -7.03 9.66
C LYS A 86 -9.85 -7.33 9.54
N LEU A 87 -10.55 -6.54 8.73
CA LEU A 87 -12.00 -6.68 8.48
C LEU A 87 -12.34 -7.58 7.28
N LYS A 88 -11.37 -7.93 6.44
CA LYS A 88 -11.59 -8.79 5.27
C LYS A 88 -11.48 -10.27 5.65
N PHE A 89 -12.61 -10.97 5.58
CA PHE A 89 -12.68 -12.42 5.71
C PHE A 89 -12.60 -13.07 4.34
N TYR A 90 -11.44 -13.63 3.98
CA TYR A 90 -11.33 -14.48 2.79
C TYR A 90 -11.98 -15.83 3.05
N LYS A 91 -12.68 -16.38 2.06
CA LYS A 91 -13.24 -17.75 2.13
C LYS A 91 -12.12 -18.77 1.89
N GLY A 92 -12.03 -19.79 2.75
CA GLY A 92 -11.10 -20.92 2.62
C GLY A 92 -9.94 -20.90 3.62
N GLU A 93 -9.30 -22.06 3.81
CA GLU A 93 -8.05 -22.16 4.57
C GLU A 93 -6.95 -21.41 3.83
N ARG A 94 -6.32 -20.46 4.52
CA ARG A 94 -5.18 -19.74 3.98
C ARG A 94 -3.93 -20.60 4.17
N PRO A 95 -3.11 -20.83 3.14
CA PRO A 95 -1.79 -21.40 3.34
C PRO A 95 -1.04 -20.58 4.40
N ALA A 96 -0.27 -21.24 5.25
CA ALA A 96 0.58 -20.54 6.20
C ALA A 96 1.45 -19.50 5.46
N GLY A 97 1.45 -18.27 5.96
CA GLY A 97 2.31 -17.22 5.43
C GLY A 97 3.77 -17.45 5.80
N ASP A 98 4.65 -16.62 5.26
CA ASP A 98 6.05 -16.62 5.63
C ASP A 98 6.18 -16.35 7.15
N VAL A 99 7.08 -17.09 7.81
CA VAL A 99 7.40 -16.91 9.23
C VAL A 99 8.67 -16.09 9.32
N PHE A 100 8.62 -14.99 10.07
CA PHE A 100 9.75 -14.06 10.24
C PHE A 100 10.26 -14.11 11.67
N THR A 101 11.58 -14.21 11.82
CA THR A 101 12.26 -14.21 13.12
C THR A 101 12.79 -12.83 13.50
N ALA A 102 13.15 -12.00 12.51
CA ALA A 102 13.57 -10.62 12.73
C ALA A 102 12.76 -9.64 11.86
N ILE A 103 12.58 -8.41 12.35
CA ILE A 103 11.88 -7.37 11.59
C ILE A 103 12.62 -7.02 10.30
N SER A 104 13.95 -7.12 10.30
CA SER A 104 14.78 -6.97 9.11
C SER A 104 14.37 -7.96 8.03
N ASP A 105 14.04 -9.21 8.40
CA ASP A 105 13.64 -10.25 7.45
C ASP A 105 12.30 -9.90 6.79
N ALA A 106 11.34 -9.42 7.59
CA ALA A 106 10.05 -8.96 7.09
C ALA A 106 10.21 -7.75 6.15
N ILE A 107 11.08 -6.79 6.50
CA ILE A 107 11.38 -5.63 5.65
C ILE A 107 12.07 -6.08 4.35
N SER A 108 13.09 -6.94 4.42
CA SER A 108 13.77 -7.48 3.24
C SER A 108 12.79 -8.21 2.33
N ARG A 109 11.88 -9.00 2.90
CA ARG A 109 10.84 -9.71 2.14
C ARG A 109 9.83 -8.77 1.50
N LEU A 110 9.48 -7.66 2.16
CA LEU A 110 8.65 -6.61 1.58
C LEU A 110 9.31 -5.99 0.34
N PHE A 111 10.60 -5.65 0.44
CA PHE A 111 11.37 -5.12 -0.69
C PHE A 111 11.47 -6.12 -1.85
N GLU A 112 11.76 -7.39 -1.55
CA GLU A 112 11.79 -8.47 -2.55
C GLU A 112 10.44 -8.60 -3.26
N ALA A 113 9.34 -8.62 -2.50
CA ALA A 113 8.00 -8.73 -3.05
C ALA A 113 7.68 -7.54 -3.97
N ASN A 114 8.07 -6.32 -3.60
CA ASN A 114 7.85 -5.15 -4.43
C ASN A 114 8.71 -5.13 -5.70
N ILE A 115 9.97 -5.60 -5.65
CA ILE A 115 10.80 -5.76 -6.85
C ILE A 115 10.16 -6.79 -7.79
N THR A 116 9.74 -7.93 -7.26
CA THR A 116 9.11 -8.98 -8.06
C THR A 116 7.79 -8.50 -8.67
N LEU A 117 6.93 -7.85 -7.89
CA LEU A 117 5.68 -7.25 -8.38
C LEU A 117 5.94 -6.22 -9.48
N TRP A 118 6.95 -5.38 -9.33
CA TRP A 118 7.33 -4.42 -10.35
C TRP A 118 7.64 -5.12 -11.69
N ASN A 119 8.49 -6.14 -11.66
CA ASN A 119 8.89 -6.89 -12.85
C ASN A 119 7.72 -7.67 -13.47
N LEU A 120 6.87 -8.30 -12.63
CA LEU A 120 5.69 -9.01 -13.10
C LEU A 120 4.67 -8.05 -13.73
N GLU A 121 4.45 -6.87 -13.15
CA GLU A 121 3.56 -5.86 -13.72
C GLU A 121 4.08 -5.32 -15.05
N ASP A 122 5.39 -5.10 -15.19
CA ASP A 122 6.00 -4.71 -16.47
C ASP A 122 5.71 -5.78 -17.54
N ARG A 123 5.93 -7.06 -17.24
CA ARG A 123 5.60 -8.16 -18.18
C ARG A 123 4.10 -8.28 -18.45
N ARG A 124 3.25 -8.19 -17.43
CA ARG A 124 1.78 -8.28 -17.57
C ARG A 124 1.22 -7.20 -18.49
N ARG A 125 1.85 -6.03 -18.52
CA ARG A 125 1.45 -4.86 -19.32
C ARG A 125 2.07 -4.87 -20.72
N ASP A 126 3.07 -5.70 -20.98
CA ASP A 126 3.66 -5.86 -22.31
C ASP A 126 2.64 -6.48 -23.27
N ARG A 127 2.20 -5.68 -24.26
CA ARG A 127 1.22 -6.10 -25.27
C ARG A 127 1.82 -6.93 -26.40
N SER A 128 3.14 -7.11 -26.42
CA SER A 128 3.79 -8.03 -27.34
C SER A 128 3.63 -9.50 -26.91
N LEU A 129 3.35 -9.74 -25.63
CA LEU A 129 3.12 -11.08 -25.09
C LEU A 129 1.69 -11.58 -25.39
N PRO A 130 1.50 -12.90 -25.61
CA PRO A 130 0.18 -13.49 -25.77
C PRO A 130 -0.70 -13.29 -24.54
N ASP A 131 -2.01 -13.13 -24.73
CA ASP A 131 -2.97 -12.93 -23.64
C ASP A 131 -2.95 -14.08 -22.61
N ALA A 132 -2.73 -15.33 -23.06
CA ALA A 132 -2.61 -16.47 -22.16
C ALA A 132 -1.41 -16.34 -21.21
N GLU A 133 -0.28 -15.82 -21.69
CA GLU A 133 0.90 -15.58 -20.85
C GLU A 133 0.65 -14.41 -19.89
N ARG A 134 0.06 -13.32 -20.38
CA ARG A 134 -0.32 -12.17 -19.54
C ARG A 134 -1.32 -12.55 -18.45
N LEU A 135 -2.23 -13.49 -18.73
CA LEU A 135 -3.17 -14.04 -17.76
C LEU A 135 -2.47 -14.88 -16.69
N ALA A 136 -1.55 -15.77 -17.08
CA ALA A 136 -0.77 -16.54 -16.11
C ALA A 136 0.05 -15.63 -15.17
N ILE A 137 0.60 -14.52 -15.69
CA ILE A 137 1.30 -13.52 -14.88
C ILE A 137 0.34 -12.84 -13.86
N CYS A 138 -0.96 -12.70 -14.16
CA CYS A 138 -1.92 -12.17 -13.18
C CYS A 138 -2.02 -13.05 -11.93
N ASP A 139 -1.94 -14.38 -12.08
CA ASP A 139 -1.98 -15.32 -10.96
C ASP A 139 -0.72 -15.20 -10.09
N ASP A 140 0.44 -15.01 -10.73
CA ASP A 140 1.70 -14.72 -10.02
C ASP A 140 1.64 -13.38 -9.27
N VAL A 141 1.08 -12.34 -9.90
CA VAL A 141 0.86 -11.03 -9.26
C VAL A 141 -0.05 -11.16 -8.05
N ALA A 142 -1.11 -11.97 -8.11
CA ALA A 142 -1.97 -12.22 -6.96
C ALA A 142 -1.19 -12.91 -5.81
N THR A 143 -0.34 -13.88 -6.15
CA THR A 143 0.52 -14.58 -5.19
C THR A 143 1.51 -13.63 -4.52
N TRP A 144 2.19 -12.78 -5.28
CA TRP A 144 3.18 -11.85 -4.73
C TRP A 144 2.55 -10.66 -4.00
N ASN A 145 1.34 -10.22 -4.39
CA ASN A 145 0.59 -9.25 -3.60
C ASN A 145 0.26 -9.80 -2.21
N ARG A 146 -0.03 -11.10 -2.11
CA ARG A 146 -0.22 -11.76 -0.82
C ARG A 146 1.07 -11.73 0.01
N VAL A 147 2.20 -12.07 -0.58
CA VAL A 147 3.52 -12.02 0.09
C VAL A 147 3.83 -10.61 0.60
N ARG A 148 3.61 -9.58 -0.23
CA ARG A 148 3.79 -8.17 0.16
C ARG A 148 2.93 -7.81 1.37
N ASN A 149 1.64 -8.17 1.34
CA ASN A 149 0.72 -7.89 2.44
C ASN A 149 1.13 -8.64 3.73
N ASP A 150 1.52 -9.91 3.62
CA ASP A 150 1.99 -10.70 4.76
C ASP A 150 3.26 -10.10 5.39
N ALA A 151 4.17 -9.57 4.57
CA ALA A 151 5.35 -8.87 5.05
C ALA A 151 5.00 -7.54 5.76
N MET A 152 4.09 -6.72 5.20
CA MET A 152 3.58 -5.51 5.86
C MET A 152 2.94 -5.82 7.22
N ASP A 153 2.09 -6.85 7.25
CA ASP A 153 1.41 -7.29 8.47
C ASP A 153 2.42 -7.78 9.52
N ALA A 154 3.45 -8.52 9.10
CA ALA A 154 4.53 -8.96 9.98
C ALA A 154 5.31 -7.78 10.58
N VAL A 155 5.65 -6.77 9.77
CA VAL A 155 6.28 -5.53 10.25
C VAL A 155 5.42 -4.87 11.32
N ASN A 156 4.13 -4.65 11.05
CA ASN A 156 3.21 -4.01 12.00
C ASN A 156 3.15 -4.77 13.33
N ARG A 157 2.98 -6.10 13.26
CA ARG A 157 2.95 -6.96 14.45
C ARG A 157 4.26 -6.91 15.25
N MET A 158 5.41 -7.04 14.58
CA MET A 158 6.70 -7.05 15.26
C MET A 158 7.03 -5.70 15.89
N LEU A 159 6.67 -4.59 15.24
CA LEU A 159 6.81 -3.25 15.83
C LEU A 159 5.92 -3.06 17.05
N LYS A 160 4.67 -3.56 17.00
CA LYS A 160 3.77 -3.55 18.15
C LYS A 160 4.33 -4.32 19.33
N ASP A 161 4.86 -5.51 19.08
CA ASP A 161 5.50 -6.34 20.10
C ASP A 161 6.69 -5.62 20.74
N MET A 162 7.54 -4.98 19.94
CA MET A 162 8.67 -4.16 20.42
C MET A 162 8.22 -2.97 21.26
N ILE A 163 7.21 -2.21 20.81
CA ILE A 163 6.74 -1.00 21.51
C ILE A 163 6.02 -1.36 22.81
N THR A 164 5.24 -2.44 22.81
CA THR A 164 4.47 -2.87 23.99
C THR A 164 5.27 -3.73 24.98
N GLY A 165 6.55 -4.01 24.68
CA GLY A 165 7.42 -4.83 25.53
C GLY A 165 7.03 -6.32 25.59
N LYS A 166 6.17 -6.77 24.67
CA LYS A 166 5.89 -8.19 24.49
C LYS A 166 6.99 -8.77 23.61
N ALA A 167 8.06 -9.27 24.22
CA ALA A 167 9.04 -10.06 23.49
C ALA A 167 8.30 -11.25 22.85
N SER A 168 8.38 -11.36 21.51
CA SER A 168 8.02 -12.62 20.83
C SER A 168 8.83 -13.76 21.46
N PRO A 169 8.21 -14.88 21.84
CA PRO A 169 8.93 -16.05 22.38
C PRO A 169 9.91 -16.64 21.37
#